data_AF-A0A2S3HCM9-F1
#
_entry.id   AF-A0A2S3HCM9-F1
#
_cell.length_a   1.000
_cell.length_b   1.000
_cell.length_c   1.000
_cell.angle_alpha   90.00
_cell.angle_beta   90.00
_cell.angle_gamma   90.00
#
_symmetry.space_group_name_H-M   'P 1'
#
loop_
_entity.id
_entity.type
_entity.pdbx_description
1 polymer ?
#
loop_
_entity_poly.entity_id
_entity_poly.type
_entity_poly.pdbx_seq_one_letter_code
_entity_poly.pdbx_strand_id
1 'polypeptide(L)'
;MSAYTSSLYSVSLAGPTMFGPVINKAAEIATQSLQYANNKYFVLLIITDGVLTDIQETKDCIVRASDLPLSILIAGVGNADFKQMEVEQNFGNLHY
;
A
#
# COMPACT_ATOMS: atom_id res chain seq x y z
N MET A 1 -10.36 1.24 -16.81
CA MET A 1 -10.79 -0.18 -16.71
C MET A 1 -10.06 -1.11 -17.68
N SER A 2 -9.61 -0.66 -18.85
CA SER A 2 -8.90 -1.51 -19.82
C SER A 2 -7.65 -2.17 -19.24
N ALA A 3 -6.78 -1.43 -18.54
CA ALA A 3 -5.54 -1.97 -17.98
C ALA A 3 -5.78 -3.15 -17.02
N TYR A 4 -6.74 -3.02 -16.08
CA TYR A 4 -7.10 -4.10 -15.15
C TYR A 4 -7.59 -5.34 -15.89
N THR A 5 -8.57 -5.20 -16.79
CA THR A 5 -9.12 -6.32 -17.57
C THR A 5 -8.05 -6.98 -18.43
N SER A 6 -7.18 -6.20 -19.07
CA SER A 6 -6.08 -6.73 -19.88
C SER A 6 -5.08 -7.53 -19.02
N SER A 7 -4.72 -7.02 -17.84
CA SER A 7 -3.80 -7.71 -16.93
C SER A 7 -4.32 -9.08 -16.48
N LEU A 8 -5.63 -9.22 -16.23
CA LEU A 8 -6.22 -10.50 -15.84
C LEU A 8 -6.01 -11.62 -16.86
N TYR A 9 -5.88 -11.28 -18.14
CA TYR A 9 -5.65 -12.26 -19.21
C TYR A 9 -4.18 -12.41 -19.58
N SER A 10 -3.30 -11.53 -19.13
CA SER A 10 -1.88 -11.51 -19.51
C SER A 10 -0.92 -11.92 -18.40
N VAL A 11 -1.41 -12.12 -17.17
CA VAL A 11 -0.58 -12.57 -16.03
C VAL A 11 -1.18 -13.83 -15.39
N SER A 12 -0.34 -14.62 -14.74
CA SER A 12 -0.80 -15.69 -13.85
C SER A 12 -0.88 -15.17 -12.43
N LEU A 13 -2.02 -15.38 -11.77
CA LEU A 13 -2.17 -15.02 -10.36
C LEU A 13 -1.23 -15.89 -9.50
N ALA A 14 -0.50 -15.24 -8.61
CA ALA A 14 0.50 -15.85 -7.74
C ALA A 14 0.47 -15.22 -6.35
N GLY A 15 1.21 -15.82 -5.42
CA GLY A 15 1.50 -15.26 -4.10
C GLY A 15 2.99 -15.31 -3.80
N PRO A 16 3.44 -14.79 -2.65
CA PRO A 16 2.65 -14.27 -1.52
C PRO A 16 2.11 -12.83 -1.72
N THR A 17 1.22 -12.40 -0.82
CA THR A 17 0.69 -11.03 -0.80
C THR A 17 1.67 -10.09 -0.10
N MET A 18 2.29 -9.18 -0.87
CA MET A 18 3.36 -8.28 -0.42
C MET A 18 3.05 -6.82 -0.78
N PHE A 19 2.99 -5.94 0.22
CA PHE A 19 2.68 -4.52 -0.02
C PHE A 19 3.92 -3.62 -0.14
N GLY A 20 5.06 -4.03 0.43
CA GLY A 20 6.31 -3.27 0.40
C GLY A 20 6.67 -2.70 -0.99
N PRO A 21 6.69 -3.51 -2.06
CA PRO A 21 7.03 -3.04 -3.40
C PRO A 21 6.12 -1.91 -3.92
N VAL A 22 4.80 -2.00 -3.70
CA VAL A 22 3.84 -1.00 -4.22
C VAL A 22 3.84 0.28 -3.38
N ILE A 23 4.03 0.16 -2.06
CA ILE A 23 4.17 1.32 -1.17
C ILE A 23 5.45 2.10 -1.51
N ASN A 24 6.57 1.40 -1.67
CA ASN A 24 7.84 2.01 -2.07
C ASN A 24 7.73 2.72 -3.41
N LYS A 25 7.00 2.14 -4.37
CA LYS A 25 6.79 2.79 -5.67
C LYS A 25 5.97 4.07 -5.55
N ALA A 26 4.91 4.08 -4.74
CA ALA A 26 4.12 5.28 -4.49
C ALA A 26 4.94 6.36 -3.75
N ALA A 27 5.76 5.95 -2.78
CA ALA A 27 6.68 6.84 -2.08
C ALA A 27 7.71 7.48 -3.01
N GLU A 28 8.26 6.72 -3.97
CA GLU A 28 9.16 7.24 -5.00
C GLU A 28 8.47 8.33 -5.85
N ILE A 29 7.24 8.08 -6.31
CA ILE A 29 6.46 9.04 -7.09
C ILE A 29 6.16 10.31 -6.28
N ALA A 30 5.77 10.17 -5.02
CA ALA A 30 5.51 11.31 -4.13
C ALA A 30 6.78 12.14 -3.89
N THR A 31 7.92 11.47 -3.68
CA THR A 31 9.23 12.12 -3.49
C THR A 31 9.64 12.92 -4.73
N GLN A 32 9.48 12.35 -5.92
CA GLN A 32 9.77 13.05 -7.18
C GLN A 32 8.89 14.30 -7.33
N SER A 33 7.62 14.23 -6.93
CA SER A 33 6.70 15.37 -6.99
C SER A 33 7.18 16.55 -6.14
N LEU A 34 7.75 16.28 -4.95
CA LEU A 34 8.36 17.31 -4.09
C LEU A 34 9.60 17.93 -4.73
N GLN A 35 10.48 17.12 -5.34
CA GLN A 35 11.73 17.58 -5.95
C GLN A 35 11.50 18.57 -7.10
N TYR A 36 10.46 18.36 -7.91
CA TYR A 36 10.13 19.23 -9.04
C TYR A 36 9.18 20.38 -8.68
N ALA A 37 9.06 20.74 -7.38
CA ALA A 37 8.15 21.76 -6.86
C ALA A 37 6.68 21.57 -7.29
N ASN A 38 6.31 20.34 -7.60
CA ASN A 38 4.98 19.97 -8.07
C ASN A 38 4.24 19.41 -6.86
N ASN A 39 3.83 20.28 -5.93
CA ASN A 39 3.25 19.96 -4.62
C ASN A 39 1.91 19.21 -4.71
N LYS A 40 1.95 17.98 -5.22
CA LYS A 40 0.82 17.08 -5.34
C LYS A 40 0.74 16.21 -4.10
N TYR A 41 -0.49 15.97 -3.69
CA TYR A 41 -0.81 14.97 -2.68
C TYR A 41 -1.30 13.70 -3.38
N PHE A 42 -0.79 12.55 -2.95
CA PHE A 42 -1.09 11.25 -3.55
C PHE A 42 -1.93 10.40 -2.61
N VAL A 43 -2.78 9.58 -3.21
CA VAL A 43 -3.58 8.59 -2.50
C VAL A 43 -3.35 7.24 -3.17
N LEU A 44 -2.68 6.32 -2.48
CA LEU A 44 -2.51 4.94 -2.90
C LEU A 44 -3.67 4.10 -2.37
N LEU A 45 -4.47 3.52 -3.27
CA LEU A 45 -5.50 2.53 -2.93
C LEU A 45 -4.98 1.12 -3.25
N ILE A 46 -4.83 0.28 -2.24
CA ILE A 46 -4.49 -1.14 -2.35
C ILE A 46 -5.77 -1.95 -2.13
N ILE A 47 -6.10 -2.84 -3.07
CA ILE A 47 -7.23 -3.76 -2.96
C ILE A 47 -6.67 -5.18 -2.85
N THR A 48 -7.04 -5.92 -1.81
CA THR A 48 -6.55 -7.30 -1.59
C THR A 48 -7.68 -8.20 -1.10
N ASP A 49 -7.63 -9.48 -1.44
CA ASP A 49 -8.56 -10.50 -0.96
C ASP A 49 -7.97 -11.40 0.15
N GLY A 50 -6.75 -11.10 0.60
CA GLY A 50 -6.00 -11.94 1.54
C GLY A 50 -5.17 -11.16 2.54
N VAL A 51 -4.62 -11.89 3.49
CA VAL A 51 -3.74 -11.32 4.53
C VAL A 51 -2.33 -11.13 4.03
N LEU A 52 -1.66 -10.15 4.61
CA LEU A 52 -0.29 -9.79 4.32
C LEU A 52 0.68 -10.87 4.79
N THR A 53 1.64 -11.26 3.94
CA THR A 53 2.64 -12.27 4.33
C THR A 53 3.83 -11.66 5.06
N ASP A 54 4.23 -10.43 4.71
CA ASP A 54 5.30 -9.70 5.40
C ASP A 54 4.80 -8.39 6.02
N ILE A 55 4.37 -8.53 7.27
CA ILE A 55 3.87 -7.44 8.11
C ILE A 55 4.98 -6.45 8.46
N GLN A 56 6.19 -6.92 8.78
CA GLN A 56 7.25 -6.03 9.25
C GLN A 56 7.80 -5.17 8.11
N GLU A 57 8.04 -5.76 6.93
CA GLU A 57 8.47 -4.99 5.76
C GLU A 57 7.43 -3.92 5.40
N THR A 58 6.15 -4.26 5.47
CA THR A 58 5.07 -3.32 5.14
C THR A 58 5.01 -2.16 6.14
N LYS A 59 5.19 -2.43 7.44
CA LYS A 59 5.30 -1.39 8.47
C LYS A 59 6.46 -0.44 8.21
N ASP A 60 7.64 -0.99 7.93
CA ASP A 60 8.83 -0.19 7.65
C ASP A 60 8.60 0.71 6.42
N CYS A 61 7.94 0.19 5.39
CA CYS A 61 7.58 0.96 4.21
C CYS A 61 6.58 2.09 4.53
N ILE A 62 5.57 1.84 5.36
CA ILE A 62 4.58 2.85 5.78
C ILE A 62 5.25 3.94 6.61
N VAL A 63 6.07 3.56 7.59
CA VAL A 63 6.82 4.52 8.44
C VAL A 63 7.74 5.38 7.57
N ARG A 64 8.46 4.81 6.61
CA ARG A 64 9.29 5.59 5.68
C ARG A 64 8.49 6.53 4.79
N ALA A 65 7.26 6.16 4.46
CA ALA A 65 6.38 6.96 3.61
C ALA A 65 5.62 8.06 4.38
N SER A 66 5.60 8.04 5.72
CA SER A 66 4.77 8.95 6.52
C SER A 66 5.15 10.43 6.39
N ASP A 67 6.41 10.72 6.03
CA ASP A 67 6.90 12.08 5.82
C ASP A 67 6.58 12.63 4.42
N LEU A 68 5.96 11.83 3.56
CA LEU A 68 5.63 12.19 2.19
C LEU A 68 4.17 12.68 2.08
N PRO A 69 3.83 13.46 1.05
CA PRO A 69 2.45 13.85 0.76
C PRO A 69 1.68 12.66 0.15
N LEU A 70 1.53 11.58 0.92
CA LEU A 70 0.96 10.31 0.51
C LEU A 70 0.04 9.75 1.60
N SER A 71 -1.22 9.49 1.25
CA SER A 71 -2.13 8.64 2.02
C SER A 71 -2.18 7.24 1.42
N ILE A 72 -2.29 6.22 2.27
CA ILE A 72 -2.43 4.82 1.86
C ILE A 72 -3.76 4.29 2.39
N LEU A 73 -4.62 3.79 1.50
CA LEU A 73 -5.88 3.12 1.83
C LEU A 73 -5.77 1.66 1.42
N ILE A 74 -6.15 0.77 2.34
CA ILE A 74 -6.14 -0.67 2.10
C ILE A 74 -7.59 -1.17 2.22
N ALA A 75 -8.11 -1.72 1.12
CA ALA A 75 -9.45 -2.29 1.04
C ALA A 75 -9.36 -3.82 0.92
N GLY A 76 -9.74 -4.51 1.99
CA GLY A 76 -9.96 -5.95 1.98
C GLY A 76 -11.26 -6.31 1.28
N VAL A 77 -11.24 -7.27 0.35
CA VAL A 77 -12.41 -7.82 -0.34
C VAL A 77 -12.53 -9.33 -0.10
N GLY A 78 -13.74 -9.88 -0.26
CA GLY A 78 -13.96 -11.31 -0.04
C GLY A 78 -14.04 -11.70 1.44
N ASN A 79 -13.74 -12.97 1.75
CA ASN A 79 -14.05 -13.60 3.04
C ASN A 79 -12.79 -13.91 3.88
N ALA A 80 -11.65 -13.27 3.62
CA ALA A 80 -10.45 -13.47 4.42
C ALA A 80 -10.58 -12.83 5.82
N ASP A 81 -9.86 -13.39 6.81
CA ASP A 81 -9.80 -12.84 8.17
C ASP A 81 -8.79 -11.68 8.21
N PHE A 82 -9.30 -10.45 8.10
CA PHE A 82 -8.49 -9.23 8.07
C PHE A 82 -8.07 -8.71 9.46
N LYS A 83 -8.30 -9.45 10.56
CA LYS A 83 -7.94 -8.99 11.93
C LYS A 83 -6.48 -8.57 12.07
N GLN A 84 -5.57 -9.23 11.38
CA GLN A 84 -4.14 -8.86 11.42
C GLN A 84 -3.89 -7.47 10.82
N MET A 85 -4.71 -7.04 9.85
CA MET A 85 -4.62 -5.71 9.23
C MET A 85 -5.33 -4.63 10.06
N GLU A 86 -6.29 -5.00 10.92
CA GLU A 86 -6.97 -4.06 11.83
C GLU A 86 -6.05 -3.64 12.99
N VAL A 87 -5.21 -4.55 13.49
CA VAL A 87 -4.14 -4.23 14.45
C VAL A 87 -3.20 -3.16 13.88
N GLU A 88 -3.11 -3.05 12.55
CA GLU A 88 -2.24 -2.07 11.88
C GLU A 88 -2.83 -0.66 11.75
N GLN A 89 -4.12 -0.47 11.97
CA GLN A 89 -4.72 0.87 11.91
C GLN A 89 -4.52 1.66 13.23
N ASN A 90 -4.14 0.99 14.33
CA ASN A 90 -4.01 1.58 15.66
C ASN A 90 -2.63 2.18 15.98
N PHE A 91 -1.72 2.31 15.01
CA PHE A 91 -0.36 2.84 15.25
C PHE A 91 -0.30 4.33 15.63
N GLY A 92 -1.41 5.08 15.54
CA GLY A 92 -1.50 6.46 16.02
C GLY A 92 -1.44 6.64 17.54
N ASN A 93 -1.53 5.55 18.33
CA ASN A 93 -1.59 5.60 19.81
C ASN A 93 -0.34 5.05 20.53
N LEU A 94 0.76 4.79 19.82
CA LEU A 94 2.05 4.55 20.48
C LEU A 94 2.73 5.88 20.72
N HIS A 95 2.52 6.38 21.93
CA HIS A 95 3.23 7.51 22.53
C HIS A 95 4.74 7.43 22.25
N TYR A 96 5.26 8.45 21.58
CA TYR A 96 6.61 8.98 21.85
C TYR A 96 6.46 10.15 22.83
#